data_AF-A0A7V8XH92-F1
#
_entry.id   AF-A0A7V8XH92-F1
#
_cell.length_a   1.000
_cell.length_b   1.000
_cell.length_c   1.000
_cell.angle_alpha   90.00
_cell.angle_beta   90.00
_cell.angle_gamma   90.00
#
_symmetry.space_group_name_H-M   'P 1'
#
loop_
_entity.id
_entity.type
_entity.pdbx_description
1 polymer ?
#
loop_
_entity_poly.entity_id
_entity_poly.type
_entity_poly.pdbx_seq_one_letter_code
_entity_poly.pdbx_strand_id
1 'polypeptide(L)'
;MRALDEILPVYDAHERHEVVVDAGPEAAVAAFFGVDAAPGVVTRALLRARGLETSRSVEELLGGIGFVVLRRTPTEVVLGAAGRPWTPRGDMRPFAAVRAGDVRVAVDVRASALTEGRSRLSTET
;
A
#
# COMPACT_ATOMS: atom_id res chain seq x y z
N MET A 1 17.12 -9.44 -3.86
CA MET A 1 16.19 -8.89 -4.86
C MET A 1 14.82 -8.87 -4.20
N ARG A 2 14.21 -7.69 -4.05
CA ARG A 2 12.86 -7.57 -3.49
C ARG A 2 11.83 -7.83 -4.59
N ALA A 3 10.63 -8.25 -4.22
CA ALA A 3 9.55 -8.39 -5.18
C ALA A 3 9.25 -7.08 -5.93
N LEU A 4 9.41 -5.94 -5.25
CA LEU A 4 9.25 -4.62 -5.86
C LEU A 4 10.27 -4.37 -6.98
N ASP A 5 11.53 -4.81 -6.82
CA ASP A 5 12.58 -4.64 -7.83
C ASP A 5 12.26 -5.40 -9.13
N GLU A 6 11.51 -6.51 -9.03
CA GLU A 6 11.06 -7.30 -10.19
C GLU A 6 9.88 -6.63 -10.92
N ILE A 7 9.04 -5.91 -10.17
CA ILE A 7 7.79 -5.30 -10.66
C ILE A 7 8.02 -3.88 -11.21
N LEU A 8 8.81 -3.06 -10.51
CA LEU A 8 9.11 -1.67 -10.84
C LEU A 8 10.60 -1.38 -10.55
N PRO A 9 11.52 -1.88 -11.40
CA PRO A 9 12.97 -1.77 -11.17
C PRO A 9 13.52 -0.34 -11.28
N VAL A 10 12.78 0.57 -11.92
CA VAL A 10 13.18 1.95 -12.15
C VAL A 10 12.08 2.85 -11.62
N TYR A 11 12.45 3.78 -10.74
CA TYR A 11 11.56 4.71 -10.07
C TYR A 11 12.22 6.09 -9.95
N ASP A 12 11.39 7.13 -9.95
CA ASP A 12 11.82 8.51 -9.74
C ASP A 12 11.72 8.94 -8.26
N ALA A 13 10.85 8.27 -7.51
CA ALA A 13 10.64 8.48 -6.08
C ALA A 13 10.57 7.13 -5.37
N HIS A 14 11.10 7.09 -4.15
CA HIS A 14 11.14 5.89 -3.32
C HIS A 14 11.05 6.26 -1.86
N GLU A 15 10.18 5.56 -1.13
CA GLU A 15 10.00 5.76 0.29
C GLU A 15 9.92 4.43 1.03
N ARG A 16 10.59 4.33 2.18
CA ARG A 16 10.58 3.14 3.02
C ARG A 16 10.35 3.51 4.47
N HIS A 17 9.40 2.82 5.09
CA HIS A 17 9.08 2.93 6.50
C HIS A 17 9.16 1.58 7.18
N GLU A 18 9.58 1.57 8.44
CA GLU A 18 9.65 0.36 9.24
C GLU A 18 9.19 0.61 10.66
N VAL A 19 8.55 -0.39 11.25
CA VAL A 19 8.18 -0.41 12.66
C VAL A 19 8.30 -1.83 13.21
N VAL A 20 8.64 -1.94 14.48
CA VAL A 20 8.61 -3.23 15.19
C VAL A 20 7.26 -3.39 15.86
N VAL A 21 6.63 -4.55 15.67
CA VAL A 21 5.33 -4.89 16.25
C VAL A 21 5.39 -6.20 17.02
N ASP A 22 4.64 -6.28 18.11
CA ASP A 22 4.49 -7.49 18.94
C ASP A 22 3.45 -8.44 18.30
N ALA A 23 3.72 -8.84 17.06
CA ALA A 23 2.97 -9.86 16.33
C ALA A 23 3.89 -10.69 15.44
N GLY A 24 3.50 -11.94 15.18
CA GLY A 24 4.14 -12.77 14.15
C GLY A 24 3.98 -12.16 12.75
N PRO A 25 4.88 -12.46 11.79
CA PRO A 25 4.90 -11.79 10.48
C PRO A 25 3.56 -11.83 9.72
N GLU A 26 2.90 -13.00 9.69
CA GLU A 26 1.63 -13.15 8.99
C GLU A 26 0.52 -12.30 9.63
N ALA A 27 0.46 -12.30 10.96
CA ALA A 27 -0.48 -11.49 11.71
C ALA A 27 -0.21 -9.98 11.54
N ALA A 28 1.06 -9.57 11.45
CA ALA A 28 1.42 -8.18 11.22
C ALA A 28 0.96 -7.68 9.84
N VAL A 29 1.15 -8.47 8.78
CA VAL A 29 0.66 -8.13 7.43
C VAL A 29 -0.87 -8.14 7.38
N ALA A 30 -1.53 -9.15 7.95
CA ALA A 30 -2.99 -9.18 8.02
C ALA A 30 -3.56 -7.97 8.78
N ALA A 31 -2.93 -7.60 9.91
CA ALA A 31 -3.32 -6.43 10.68
C ALA A 31 -3.18 -5.14 9.87
N PHE A 32 -2.06 -4.94 9.15
CA PHE A 32 -1.85 -3.76 8.30
C PHE A 32 -3.00 -3.55 7.30
N PHE A 33 -3.51 -4.62 6.69
CA PHE A 33 -4.62 -4.50 5.73
C PHE A 33 -5.98 -4.30 6.40
N GLY A 34 -6.13 -4.75 7.65
CA GLY A 34 -7.36 -4.68 8.42
C GLY A 34 -7.57 -3.41 9.25
N VAL A 35 -6.53 -2.58 9.46
CA VAL A 35 -6.70 -1.32 10.23
C VAL A 35 -7.57 -0.32 9.48
N ASP A 36 -8.32 0.47 10.25
CA ASP A 36 -9.06 1.62 9.72
C ASP A 36 -8.08 2.59 9.04
N ALA A 37 -8.31 2.86 7.76
CA ALA A 37 -7.48 3.77 6.98
C ALA A 37 -7.68 5.24 7.38
N ALA A 38 -8.74 5.55 8.14
CA ALA A 38 -9.11 6.90 8.52
C ALA A 38 -9.56 6.99 9.98
N PRO A 39 -8.69 6.69 10.96
CA PRO A 39 -9.08 6.58 12.37
C PRO A 39 -9.51 7.92 12.98
N GLY A 40 -9.09 9.06 12.41
CA GLY A 40 -9.35 10.40 12.93
C GLY A 40 -10.17 11.30 12.00
N VAL A 41 -10.76 12.36 12.56
CA VAL A 41 -11.56 13.35 11.82
C VAL A 41 -10.77 14.06 10.72
N VAL A 42 -9.50 14.35 10.98
CA VAL A 42 -8.60 15.02 10.01
C VAL A 42 -8.36 14.13 8.80
N THR A 43 -7.98 12.86 9.01
CA THR A 43 -7.75 11.90 7.92
C THR A 43 -9.02 11.68 7.09
N ARG A 44 -10.18 11.54 7.74
CA ARG A 44 -11.47 11.42 7.05
C ARG A 44 -11.79 12.65 6.20
N ALA A 45 -11.54 13.85 6.72
CA ALA A 45 -11.75 15.10 5.98
C ALA A 45 -10.83 15.17 4.75
N LEU A 46 -9.56 14.81 4.88
CA LEU A 46 -8.59 14.81 3.78
C LEU A 46 -8.95 13.80 2.69
N LEU A 47 -9.34 12.57 3.07
CA LEU A 47 -9.80 11.56 2.11
C LEU A 47 -11.05 12.02 1.36
N ARG A 48 -12.04 12.58 2.07
CA ARG A 48 -13.27 13.13 1.45
C ARG A 48 -12.98 14.29 0.50
N ALA A 49 -12.07 15.20 0.86
CA ALA A 49 -11.65 16.29 -0.01
C ALA A 49 -11.02 15.79 -1.32
N ARG A 50 -10.43 14.58 -1.28
CA ARG A 50 -9.89 13.86 -2.43
C ARG A 50 -10.94 13.03 -3.20
N GLY A 51 -12.21 13.10 -2.81
CA GLY A 51 -13.29 12.32 -3.39
C GLY A 51 -13.25 10.84 -3.02
N LEU A 52 -12.53 10.48 -1.96
CA LEU A 52 -12.41 9.11 -1.47
C LEU A 52 -13.44 8.87 -0.37
N GLU A 53 -14.20 7.79 -0.51
CA GLU A 53 -15.07 7.34 0.55
C GLU A 53 -14.24 6.81 1.72
N THR A 54 -14.70 7.06 2.94
CA THR A 54 -14.02 6.54 4.12
C THR A 54 -14.30 5.05 4.22
N SER A 55 -13.33 4.22 3.83
CA SER A 55 -13.38 2.76 3.97
C SER A 55 -13.27 2.34 5.44
N ARG A 56 -13.57 1.06 5.72
CA ARG A 56 -13.35 0.47 7.06
C ARG A 56 -11.95 -0.12 7.21
N SER A 57 -11.25 -0.37 6.10
CA SER A 57 -9.89 -0.90 6.13
C SER A 57 -8.96 -0.29 5.06
N VAL A 58 -7.65 -0.42 5.27
CA VAL A 58 -6.62 -0.06 4.27
C VAL A 58 -6.80 -0.85 2.98
N GLU A 59 -7.13 -2.15 3.05
CA GLU A 59 -7.36 -2.97 1.86
C GLU A 59 -8.53 -2.45 1.01
N GLU A 60 -9.66 -2.13 1.65
CA GLU A 60 -10.82 -1.54 0.99
C GLU A 60 -10.49 -0.18 0.35
N LEU A 61 -9.71 0.67 1.05
CA LEU A 61 -9.30 1.97 0.50
C LEU A 61 -8.46 1.81 -0.75
N LEU A 62 -7.40 0.99 -0.67
CA LEU A 62 -6.47 0.78 -1.78
C LEU A 62 -7.18 0.17 -3.00
N GLY A 63 -8.05 -0.83 -2.77
CA GLY A 63 -8.88 -1.40 -3.83
C GLY A 63 -9.84 -0.36 -4.45
N GLY A 64 -10.48 0.46 -3.61
CA GLY A 64 -11.40 1.51 -4.04
C GLY A 64 -10.73 2.61 -4.89
N ILE A 65 -9.42 2.83 -4.72
CA ILE A 65 -8.64 3.78 -5.52
C ILE A 65 -7.87 3.10 -6.67
N GLY A 66 -8.13 1.83 -6.98
CA GLY A 66 -7.61 1.17 -8.17
C GLY A 66 -6.28 0.44 -8.01
N PHE A 67 -5.76 0.27 -6.78
CA PHE A 67 -4.67 -0.68 -6.55
C PHE A 67 -5.15 -2.11 -6.73
N VAL A 68 -4.30 -2.92 -7.35
CA VAL A 68 -4.50 -4.35 -7.53
C VAL A 68 -3.34 -5.12 -6.92
N VAL A 69 -3.62 -6.32 -6.40
CA VAL A 69 -2.60 -7.22 -5.88
C VAL A 69 -1.77 -7.74 -7.05
N LEU A 70 -0.46 -7.48 -7.02
CA LEU A 70 0.52 -7.97 -7.98
C LEU A 70 1.21 -9.25 -7.50
N ARG A 71 1.37 -9.38 -6.17
CA ARG A 71 1.94 -10.55 -5.51
C ARG A 71 1.38 -10.66 -4.10
N ARG A 72 1.11 -11.89 -3.64
CA ARG A 72 0.65 -12.16 -2.28
C ARG A 72 1.28 -13.42 -1.73
N THR A 73 1.85 -13.29 -0.55
CA THR A 73 2.27 -14.38 0.34
C THR A 73 1.71 -14.09 1.74
N PRO A 74 1.80 -15.03 2.69
CA PRO A 74 1.39 -14.75 4.07
C PRO A 74 2.15 -13.58 4.73
N THR A 75 3.38 -13.29 4.30
CA THR A 75 4.29 -12.31 4.95
C THR A 75 4.69 -11.12 4.06
N GLU A 76 4.17 -11.05 2.84
CA GLU A 76 4.49 -10.03 1.84
C GLU A 76 3.32 -9.85 0.87
N VAL A 77 2.86 -8.61 0.68
CA VAL A 77 1.86 -8.25 -0.32
C VAL A 77 2.39 -7.07 -1.12
N VAL A 78 2.47 -7.25 -2.44
CA VAL A 78 2.77 -6.16 -3.36
C VAL A 78 1.51 -5.75 -4.09
N LEU A 79 1.17 -4.47 -3.99
CA LEU A 79 0.05 -3.84 -4.67
C LEU A 79 0.60 -2.88 -5.72
N GLY A 80 -0.19 -2.59 -6.76
CA GLY A 80 0.17 -1.53 -7.69
C GLY A 80 -1.02 -0.89 -8.37
N ALA A 81 -0.81 0.36 -8.77
CA ALA A 81 -1.73 1.15 -9.56
C ALA A 81 -0.97 2.00 -10.58
N ALA A 82 -1.70 2.59 -11.51
CA ALA A 82 -1.18 3.60 -12.42
C ALA A 82 -2.11 4.82 -12.41
N GLY A 83 -1.58 6.02 -12.57
CA GLY A 83 -2.39 7.24 -12.64
C GLY A 83 -1.59 8.50 -12.41
N ARG A 84 -2.28 9.55 -11.96
CA ARG A 84 -1.72 10.89 -11.76
C ARG A 84 -2.01 11.34 -10.33
N PRO A 85 -1.30 10.80 -9.33
CA PRO A 85 -1.58 11.04 -7.91
C PRO A 85 -1.47 12.52 -7.50
N TRP A 86 -0.86 13.39 -8.32
CA TRP A 86 -0.81 14.84 -8.12
C TRP A 86 -2.10 15.58 -8.54
N THR A 87 -3.03 14.91 -9.23
CA THR A 87 -4.33 15.50 -9.56
C THR A 87 -5.34 15.26 -8.44
N PRO A 88 -6.37 16.12 -8.27
CA PRO A 88 -7.30 16.00 -7.14
C PRO A 88 -7.96 14.64 -7.00
N ARG A 89 -8.30 13.97 -8.11
CA ARG A 89 -8.91 12.62 -8.11
C ARG A 89 -7.92 11.49 -8.32
N GLY A 90 -6.67 11.79 -8.66
CA GLY A 90 -5.66 10.79 -9.01
C GLY A 90 -5.88 10.12 -10.38
N ASP A 91 -7.12 9.82 -10.75
CA ASP A 91 -7.48 8.95 -11.89
C ASP A 91 -6.70 7.63 -11.90
N MET A 92 -6.53 7.10 -10.68
CA MET A 92 -5.81 5.86 -10.41
C MET A 92 -6.60 4.69 -10.99
N ARG A 93 -5.88 3.71 -11.51
CA ARG A 93 -6.42 2.52 -12.19
C ARG A 93 -5.48 1.34 -12.02
N PRO A 94 -5.89 0.11 -12.42
CA PRO A 94 -5.03 -1.06 -12.30
C PRO A 94 -3.66 -0.85 -12.93
N PHE A 95 -2.60 -1.36 -12.28
CA PHE A 95 -1.19 -1.16 -12.63
C PHE A 95 -0.86 -1.35 -14.13
N ALA A 96 -1.48 -2.36 -14.75
CA ALA A 96 -1.26 -2.67 -16.17
C ALA A 96 -1.91 -1.67 -17.14
N ALA A 97 -2.90 -0.89 -16.69
CA ALA A 97 -3.67 0.03 -17.53
C ALA A 97 -3.05 1.45 -17.63
N VAL A 98 -1.73 1.56 -17.45
CA VAL A 98 -0.98 2.82 -17.60
C VAL A 98 -1.23 3.46 -18.97
N ARG A 99 -1.31 4.79 -19.00
CA ARG A 99 -1.43 5.60 -20.21
C ARG A 99 -0.29 6.62 -20.28
N ALA A 100 -0.13 7.22 -21.44
CA ALA A 100 0.79 8.34 -21.61
C ALA A 100 0.48 9.45 -20.59
N GLY A 101 1.50 9.86 -19.82
CA GLY A 101 1.39 10.90 -18.80
C GLY A 101 1.01 10.41 -17.39
N ASP A 102 0.83 9.11 -17.18
CA ASP A 102 0.70 8.53 -15.83
C ASP A 102 2.07 8.13 -15.26
N VAL A 103 2.09 7.94 -13.94
CA VAL A 103 3.11 7.15 -13.23
C VAL A 103 2.54 5.80 -12.82
N ARG A 104 3.43 4.81 -12.69
CA ARG A 104 3.14 3.59 -11.95
C ARG A 104 3.54 3.79 -10.50
N VAL A 105 2.74 3.22 -9.60
CA VAL A 105 3.01 3.18 -8.17
C VAL A 105 2.93 1.72 -7.75
N ALA A 106 3.96 1.23 -7.08
CA ALA A 106 3.97 -0.10 -6.46
C ALA A 106 4.14 0.11 -4.95
N VAL A 107 3.45 -0.69 -4.14
CA VAL A 107 3.57 -0.65 -2.68
C VAL A 107 3.84 -2.07 -2.22
N ASP A 108 4.96 -2.28 -1.53
CA ASP A 108 5.27 -3.53 -0.83
C ASP A 108 4.96 -3.37 0.66
N VAL A 109 4.19 -4.31 1.19
CA VAL A 109 3.92 -4.46 2.62
C VAL A 109 4.45 -5.82 3.04
N ARG A 110 5.48 -5.82 3.88
CA ARG A 110 6.18 -7.04 4.29
C ARG A 110 6.46 -7.08 5.76
N ALA A 111 6.44 -8.28 6.34
CA ALA A 111 6.89 -8.51 7.70
C ALA A 111 7.97 -9.59 7.75
N SER A 112 9.02 -9.34 8.53
CA SER A 112 10.07 -10.33 8.81
C SER A 112 10.16 -10.60 10.30
N ALA A 113 10.29 -11.87 10.70
CA ALA A 113 10.45 -12.23 12.11
C ALA A 113 11.73 -11.62 12.69
N LEU A 114 11.66 -11.11 13.92
CA LEU A 114 12.82 -10.71 14.71
C LEU A 114 13.08 -11.74 15.83
N THR A 115 12.01 -12.12 16.52
CA THR A 115 11.98 -13.18 17.54
C THR A 115 10.61 -13.86 17.48
N GLU A 116 10.39 -14.89 18.29
CA GLU A 116 9.05 -15.46 18.45
C GLU A 116 8.06 -14.38 18.90
N GLY A 117 6.90 -14.30 18.23
CA GLY A 117 5.85 -13.32 18.52
C GLY A 117 6.15 -11.86 18.15
N ARG A 118 7.31 -11.55 17.55
CA ARG A 118 7.68 -10.17 17.19
C ARG A 118 8.26 -10.07 15.78
N SER A 119 7.83 -9.07 15.04
CA SER A 119 8.26 -8.85 13.66
C SER A 119 8.57 -7.39 13.37
N ARG A 120 9.37 -7.18 12.32
CA ARG A 120 9.55 -5.88 11.69
C ARG A 120 8.58 -5.80 10.52
N LEU A 121 7.60 -4.92 10.62
CA LEU A 121 6.71 -4.55 9.53
C LEU A 121 7.35 -3.42 8.75
N SER A 122 7.34 -3.53 7.43
CA SER A 122 7.97 -2.61 6.49
C SER A 122 6.97 -2.29 5.40
N THR A 123 6.88 -1.01 5.05
CA THR A 123 6.22 -0.55 3.83
C THR A 123 7.23 0.14 2.93
N GLU A 124 7.14 -0.13 1.64
CA GLU A 124 8.01 0.45 0.61
C GLU A 124 7.13 0.89 -0.57
N THR A 125 7.40 2.06 -1.14
CA THR A 125 6.62 2.65 -2.25
C THR A 125 7.53 3.30 -3.27
#